data_AF-A0A4U9V1H4-F1
#
_entry.id   AF-A0A4U9V1H4-F1
#
_cell.length_a   1.000
_cell.length_b   1.000
_cell.length_c   1.000
_cell.angle_alpha   90.00
_cell.angle_beta   90.00
_cell.angle_gamma   90.00
#
_symmetry.space_group_name_H-M   'P 1'
#
loop_
_entity.id
_entity.type
_entity.pdbx_description
1 polymer ?
#
loop_
_entity_poly.entity_id
_entity_poly.type
_entity_poly.pdbx_seq_one_letter_code
_entity_poly.pdbx_strand_id
1 'polypeptide(L)'
;MVKHDKKLDQAARAAWMYYVAGQTQNEIAEALGVSRQVAQRLVALAIDSGLISVNISHPVGRCMELSARLSARYGLTLCQVVPSQGMESAGINRAVAVAGAEVMAQFLRSEQPLNIGVGSGRSLKAAIDELPELERPQHSCVSLIGAIAADGSCTRYDVPLWMAEKNPGPLLYPARTAVCR
;
A
#
# COMPACT_ATOMS: atom_id res chain seq x y z
N MET A 1 28.92 -31.23 -16.68
CA MET A 1 28.32 -30.50 -15.52
C MET A 1 29.09 -29.23 -15.11
N VAL A 2 30.03 -28.69 -15.91
CA VAL A 2 30.96 -27.61 -15.46
C VAL A 2 30.64 -26.22 -16.06
N LYS A 3 29.87 -26.13 -17.15
CA LYS A 3 29.58 -24.86 -17.84
C LYS A 3 28.61 -23.94 -17.10
N HIS A 4 27.70 -24.51 -16.31
CA HIS A 4 26.67 -23.73 -15.60
C HIS A 4 27.29 -22.96 -14.42
N ASP A 5 28.22 -23.60 -13.72
CA ASP A 5 28.94 -23.06 -12.57
C ASP A 5 29.80 -21.84 -12.94
N LYS A 6 30.60 -21.97 -14.01
CA LYS A 6 31.42 -20.85 -14.53
C LYS A 6 30.60 -19.61 -14.91
N LYS A 7 29.36 -19.79 -15.36
CA LYS A 7 28.49 -18.68 -15.76
C LYS A 7 27.89 -17.97 -14.55
N LEU A 8 27.55 -18.72 -13.50
CA LEU A 8 27.11 -18.17 -12.22
C LEU A 8 28.25 -17.46 -11.49
N ASP A 9 29.47 -17.98 -11.55
CA ASP A 9 30.68 -17.32 -11.03
C ASP A 9 30.94 -15.97 -11.71
N GLN A 10 30.81 -15.92 -13.04
CA GLN A 10 30.92 -14.67 -13.80
C GLN A 10 29.79 -13.69 -13.47
N ALA A 11 28.57 -14.20 -13.26
CA ALA A 11 27.44 -13.39 -12.84
C ALA A 11 27.66 -12.78 -11.44
N ALA A 12 28.15 -13.57 -10.47
CA ALA A 12 28.48 -13.11 -9.14
C ALA A 12 29.59 -12.05 -9.12
N ARG A 13 30.64 -12.23 -9.94
CA ARG A 13 31.72 -11.24 -10.09
C ARG A 13 31.23 -9.93 -10.72
N ALA A 14 30.44 -10.02 -11.79
CA ALA A 14 29.85 -8.85 -12.44
C ALA A 14 28.94 -8.07 -11.48
N ALA A 15 28.14 -8.80 -10.69
CA ALA A 15 27.29 -8.23 -9.65
C ALA A 15 28.08 -7.51 -8.56
N TRP A 16 29.16 -8.10 -8.04
CA TRP A 16 30.01 -7.48 -7.03
C TRP A 16 30.66 -6.19 -7.56
N MET A 17 31.20 -6.23 -8.78
CA MET A 17 31.80 -5.06 -9.43
C MET A 17 30.79 -3.92 -9.60
N TYR A 18 29.54 -4.24 -9.94
CA TYR A 18 28.48 -3.25 -10.13
C TYR A 18 27.99 -2.65 -8.80
N TYR A 19 27.65 -3.50 -7.81
CA TYR A 19 26.99 -3.05 -6.58
C TYR A 19 27.95 -2.64 -5.47
N VAL A 20 29.12 -3.27 -5.37
CA VAL A 20 30.09 -3.00 -4.28
C VAL A 20 31.19 -2.07 -4.76
N ALA A 21 31.78 -2.34 -5.94
CA ALA A 21 32.85 -1.51 -6.48
C ALA A 21 32.34 -0.28 -7.26
N GLY A 22 31.02 -0.17 -7.49
CA GLY A 22 30.40 0.97 -8.17
C GLY A 22 30.82 1.15 -9.63
N GLN A 23 31.34 0.09 -10.26
CA GLN A 23 31.85 0.13 -11.63
C GLN A 23 30.70 0.22 -12.64
N THR A 24 30.93 0.96 -13.70
CA THR A 24 30.01 1.07 -14.83
C THR A 24 30.00 -0.23 -15.65
N GLN A 25 28.92 -0.46 -16.40
CA GLN A 25 28.79 -1.65 -17.26
C GLN A 25 29.90 -1.77 -18.32
N ASN A 26 30.52 -0.66 -18.72
CA ASN A 26 31.66 -0.65 -19.64
C ASN A 26 32.93 -1.12 -18.94
N GLU A 27 33.22 -0.62 -17.74
CA GLU A 27 34.37 -1.04 -16.94
C GLU A 27 34.28 -2.52 -16.54
N ILE A 28 33.08 -3.02 -16.25
CA ILE A 28 32.83 -4.44 -15.98
C ILE A 28 33.08 -5.29 -17.23
N ALA A 29 32.67 -4.80 -18.40
CA ALA A 29 32.86 -5.48 -19.67
C ALA A 29 34.37 -5.62 -20.00
N GLU A 30 35.14 -4.55 -19.79
CA GLU A 30 36.58 -4.55 -19.93
C GLU A 30 37.27 -5.47 -18.90
N ALA A 31 36.87 -5.41 -17.63
CA ALA A 31 37.44 -6.23 -16.56
C ALA A 31 37.16 -7.73 -16.72
N LEU A 32 36.03 -8.11 -17.32
CA LEU A 32 35.65 -9.50 -17.54
C LEU A 32 35.95 -10.00 -18.97
N GLY A 33 36.47 -9.15 -19.86
CA GLY A 33 36.77 -9.51 -21.25
C GLY A 33 35.53 -9.89 -22.07
N VAL A 34 34.39 -9.27 -21.78
CA VAL A 34 33.09 -9.53 -22.44
C VAL A 34 32.54 -8.25 -23.07
N SER A 35 31.50 -8.36 -23.90
CA SER A 35 30.83 -7.17 -24.42
C SER A 35 29.97 -6.50 -23.33
N ARG A 36 29.72 -5.19 -23.46
CA ARG A 36 28.82 -4.43 -22.59
C ARG A 36 27.46 -5.10 -22.39
N GLN A 37 26.88 -5.62 -23.48
CA GLN A 37 25.60 -6.33 -23.45
C GLN A 37 25.67 -7.63 -22.65
N VAL A 38 26.80 -8.35 -22.72
CA VAL A 38 27.01 -9.57 -21.94
C VAL A 38 27.22 -9.24 -20.45
N ALA A 39 27.97 -8.19 -20.13
CA ALA A 39 28.13 -7.71 -18.75
C ALA A 39 26.77 -7.35 -18.11
N GLN A 40 25.90 -6.62 -18.83
CA GLN A 40 24.55 -6.31 -18.37
C GLN A 40 23.71 -7.57 -18.12
N ARG A 41 23.79 -8.56 -19.02
CA ARG A 41 23.09 -9.84 -18.86
C ARG A 41 23.62 -10.68 -17.70
N LEU A 42 24.91 -10.59 -17.38
CA LEU A 42 25.51 -11.27 -16.23
C LEU A 42 25.04 -10.65 -14.91
N VAL A 43 24.95 -9.33 -14.81
CA VAL A 43 24.38 -8.66 -13.63
C VAL A 43 22.91 -9.04 -13.45
N ALA A 44 22.11 -9.03 -14.52
CA ALA A 44 20.71 -9.47 -14.47
C ALA A 44 20.58 -10.94 -14.06
N LEU A 45 21.43 -11.81 -14.61
CA LEU A 45 21.45 -13.24 -14.26
C LEU A 45 21.74 -13.47 -12.77
N ALA A 46 22.62 -12.67 -12.16
CA ALA A 46 22.91 -12.76 -10.74
C ALA A 46 21.70 -12.37 -9.86
N ILE A 47 20.88 -11.43 -10.32
CA ILE A 47 19.63 -11.04 -9.65
C ILE A 47 18.58 -12.15 -9.80
N ASP A 48 18.35 -12.62 -11.03
CA ASP A 48 17.34 -13.64 -11.34
C ASP A 48 17.62 -15.00 -10.66
N SER A 49 18.90 -15.31 -10.47
CA SER A 49 19.34 -16.52 -9.75
C SER A 49 19.40 -16.36 -8.23
N GLY A 50 19.06 -15.18 -7.70
CA GLY A 50 19.06 -14.90 -6.26
C GLY A 50 20.45 -14.85 -5.61
N LEU A 51 21.53 -14.71 -6.40
CA LEU A 51 22.90 -14.60 -5.88
C LEU A 51 23.15 -13.30 -5.13
N ILE A 52 22.30 -12.30 -5.35
CA ILE A 52 22.37 -10.97 -4.73
C ILE A 52 20.96 -10.48 -4.41
N SER A 53 20.79 -9.90 -3.22
CA SER A 53 19.58 -9.20 -2.81
C SER A 53 19.91 -7.72 -2.65
N VAL A 54 19.31 -6.88 -3.50
CA VAL A 54 19.51 -5.42 -3.46
C VAL A 54 18.47 -4.81 -2.53
N ASN A 55 18.92 -4.29 -1.38
CA ASN A 55 18.06 -3.57 -0.46
C ASN A 55 18.07 -2.08 -0.79
N ILE A 56 16.96 -1.56 -1.32
CA ILE A 56 16.79 -0.14 -1.65
C ILE A 56 16.48 0.63 -0.36
N SER A 57 17.48 1.35 0.16
CA SER A 57 17.34 2.22 1.33
C SER A 57 16.68 3.56 0.98
N HIS A 58 15.39 3.54 0.66
CA HIS A 58 14.53 4.73 0.55
C HIS A 58 13.64 4.83 1.81
N PRO A 59 13.17 6.02 2.26
CA PRO A 59 12.22 6.13 3.37
C PRO A 59 10.98 5.22 3.21
N VAL A 60 10.58 4.96 1.97
CA VAL A 60 9.53 3.99 1.62
C VAL A 60 9.92 2.56 1.99
N GLY A 61 11.17 2.15 1.78
CA GLY A 61 11.67 0.82 2.17
C GLY A 61 11.60 0.58 3.68
N ARG A 62 11.96 1.59 4.49
CA ARG A 62 11.79 1.52 5.96
C ARG A 62 10.32 1.43 6.36
N CYS A 63 9.43 2.15 5.67
CA CYS A 63 7.99 2.07 5.93
C CYS A 63 7.41 0.69 5.55
N MET A 64 7.86 0.11 4.43
CA MET A 64 7.48 -1.23 4.00
C MET A 64 7.95 -2.30 4.98
N GLU A 65 9.21 -2.23 5.43
CA GLU A 65 9.75 -3.13 6.45
C GLU A 65 8.97 -3.01 7.77
N LEU A 66 8.68 -1.78 8.21
CA LEU A 66 7.92 -1.54 9.43
C LEU A 66 6.49 -2.08 9.31
N SER A 67 5.82 -1.86 8.17
CA SER A 67 4.50 -2.43 7.89
C SER A 67 4.53 -3.96 7.99
N ALA A 68 5.49 -4.63 7.33
CA ALA A 68 5.63 -6.08 7.38
C ALA A 68 5.84 -6.59 8.81
N ARG A 69 6.68 -5.91 9.60
CA ARG A 69 6.93 -6.25 11.00
C ARG A 69 5.69 -6.06 11.88
N LEU A 70 4.91 -4.99 11.66
CA LEU A 70 3.67 -4.75 12.39
C LEU A 70 2.62 -5.80 12.04
N SER A 71 2.45 -6.13 10.76
CA SER A 71 1.55 -7.18 10.30
C SER A 71 1.90 -8.53 10.93
N ALA A 72 3.17 -8.93 10.91
CA ALA A 72 3.62 -10.19 11.49
C ALA A 72 3.44 -10.22 13.01
N ARG A 73 3.72 -9.10 13.71
CA ARG A 73 3.62 -9.02 15.17
C ARG A 73 2.18 -9.07 15.68
N TYR A 74 1.25 -8.41 14.98
CA TYR A 74 -0.13 -8.25 15.42
C TYR A 74 -1.13 -9.13 14.63
N GLY A 75 -0.65 -9.93 13.68
CA GLY A 75 -1.50 -10.78 12.84
C GLY A 75 -2.43 -9.98 11.92
N LEU A 76 -1.98 -8.81 11.43
CA LEU A 76 -2.81 -7.96 10.58
C LEU A 76 -2.80 -8.49 9.14
N THR A 77 -3.98 -8.62 8.54
CA THR A 77 -4.13 -8.93 7.11
C THR A 77 -3.60 -7.80 6.23
N LEU A 78 -3.68 -6.55 6.71
CA LEU A 78 -3.23 -5.37 5.99
C LEU A 78 -2.66 -4.34 6.97
N CYS A 79 -1.50 -3.80 6.63
CA CYS A 79 -0.89 -2.67 7.33
C CYS A 79 -0.26 -1.75 6.30
N GLN A 80 -0.49 -0.44 6.41
CA GLN A 80 0.25 0.56 5.65
C GLN A 80 0.91 1.54 6.61
N VAL A 81 2.13 1.94 6.28
CA VAL A 81 2.91 2.91 7.03
C VAL A 81 3.29 4.03 6.07
N VAL A 82 3.04 5.26 6.47
CA VAL A 82 3.40 6.45 5.70
C VAL A 82 4.66 7.10 6.27
N PRO A 83 5.52 7.71 5.44
CA PRO A 83 6.67 8.46 5.93
C PRO A 83 6.21 9.70 6.69
N SER A 84 6.88 10.01 7.81
CA SER A 84 6.58 11.17 8.65
C SER A 84 7.77 12.12 8.86
N GLN A 85 8.97 11.74 8.42
CA GLN A 85 10.19 12.52 8.66
C GLN A 85 10.14 13.86 7.92
N GLY A 86 10.34 14.96 8.66
CA GLY A 86 10.33 16.32 8.10
C GLY A 86 8.93 16.87 7.75
N MET A 87 7.85 16.14 8.09
CA MET A 87 6.48 16.59 7.83
C MET A 87 5.84 17.15 9.10
N GLU A 88 5.10 18.25 8.95
CA GLU A 88 4.22 18.76 10.00
C GLU A 88 2.99 17.87 10.18
N SER A 89 2.32 17.99 11.34
CA SER A 89 1.14 17.18 11.68
C SER A 89 0.04 17.20 10.62
N ALA A 90 -0.18 18.33 9.96
CA ALA A 90 -1.15 18.44 8.87
C ALA A 90 -0.75 17.60 7.64
N GLY A 91 0.55 17.60 7.29
CA GLY A 91 1.09 16.79 6.21
C GLY A 91 1.02 15.29 6.52
N ILE A 92 1.31 14.90 7.76
CA ILE A 92 1.20 13.50 8.21
C ILE A 92 -0.26 13.03 8.10
N ASN A 93 -1.22 13.83 8.58
CA ASN A 93 -2.64 13.50 8.50
C ASN A 93 -3.10 13.31 7.05
N ARG A 94 -2.63 14.17 6.12
CA ARG A 94 -2.93 14.03 4.70
C ARG A 94 -2.32 12.76 4.10
N ALA A 95 -1.06 12.45 4.43
CA ALA A 95 -0.43 11.22 3.96
C ALA A 95 -1.20 9.97 4.42
N VAL A 96 -1.64 9.95 5.69
CA VAL A 96 -2.50 8.87 6.22
C VAL A 96 -3.85 8.82 5.49
N ALA A 97 -4.46 9.97 5.20
CA ALA A 97 -5.73 10.03 4.48
C ALA A 97 -5.62 9.42 3.07
N VAL A 98 -4.60 9.80 2.31
CA VAL A 98 -4.35 9.26 0.96
C VAL A 98 -4.10 7.75 1.00
N ALA A 99 -3.22 7.29 1.91
CA ALA A 99 -2.96 5.86 2.10
C ALA A 99 -4.24 5.07 2.49
N GLY A 100 -5.06 5.65 3.37
CA GLY A 100 -6.35 5.08 3.75
C GLY A 100 -7.33 5.00 2.58
N ALA A 101 -7.40 6.03 1.74
CA ALA A 101 -8.25 6.08 0.56
C ALA A 101 -7.83 5.01 -0.47
N GLU A 102 -6.54 4.83 -0.72
CA GLU A 102 -6.03 3.79 -1.61
C GLU A 102 -6.43 2.39 -1.14
N VAL A 103 -6.31 2.12 0.16
CA VAL A 103 -6.75 0.86 0.76
C VAL A 103 -8.26 0.67 0.58
N MET A 104 -9.07 1.67 0.93
CA MET A 104 -10.53 1.59 0.78
C MET A 104 -10.94 1.35 -0.68
N ALA A 105 -10.29 2.03 -1.63
CA ALA A 105 -10.56 1.89 -3.06
C ALA A 105 -10.28 0.47 -3.57
N GLN A 106 -9.33 -0.26 -3.00
CA GLN A 106 -9.08 -1.67 -3.36
C GLN A 106 -10.31 -2.55 -3.07
N PHE A 107 -11.00 -2.32 -1.96
CA PHE A 107 -12.21 -3.06 -1.60
C PHE A 107 -13.43 -2.58 -2.41
N LEU A 108 -13.58 -1.27 -2.58
CA LEU A 108 -14.69 -0.65 -3.30
C LEU A 108 -14.71 -0.93 -4.81
N ARG A 109 -13.59 -1.37 -5.39
CA ARG A 109 -13.54 -1.77 -6.80
C ARG A 109 -14.14 -3.16 -7.06
N SER A 110 -14.44 -3.92 -6.01
CA SER A 110 -15.05 -5.24 -6.14
C SER A 110 -16.37 -5.18 -6.90
N GLU A 111 -16.61 -6.16 -7.76
CA GLU A 111 -17.93 -6.33 -8.41
C GLU A 111 -18.93 -7.02 -7.48
N GLN A 112 -18.45 -7.73 -6.45
CA GLN A 112 -19.34 -8.39 -5.50
C GLN A 112 -19.98 -7.37 -4.55
N PRO A 113 -21.28 -7.50 -4.23
CA PRO A 113 -21.94 -6.67 -3.24
C PRO A 113 -21.21 -6.75 -1.88
N LEU A 114 -20.99 -5.59 -1.26
CA LEU A 114 -20.31 -5.48 0.04
C LEU A 114 -21.18 -4.67 0.98
N ASN A 115 -21.22 -5.05 2.26
CA ASN A 115 -21.84 -4.26 3.32
C ASN A 115 -20.72 -3.59 4.13
N ILE A 116 -20.61 -2.28 4.04
CA ILE A 116 -19.49 -1.50 4.55
C ILE A 116 -19.92 -0.78 5.82
N GLY A 117 -19.41 -1.22 6.97
CA GLY A 117 -19.59 -0.53 8.23
C GLY A 117 -18.69 0.70 8.32
N VAL A 118 -19.27 1.88 8.49
CA VAL A 118 -18.55 3.16 8.58
C VAL A 118 -18.70 3.73 9.99
N GLY A 119 -17.56 4.01 10.64
CA GLY A 119 -17.49 4.68 11.93
C GLY A 119 -17.47 6.20 11.82
N SER A 120 -16.82 6.87 12.78
CA SER A 120 -16.63 8.33 12.79
C SER A 120 -15.18 8.66 13.15
N GLY A 121 -14.73 9.83 12.73
CA GLY A 121 -13.40 10.36 13.06
C GLY A 121 -12.85 11.24 11.96
N ARG A 122 -11.97 12.19 12.34
CA ARG A 122 -11.35 13.14 11.40
C ARG A 122 -10.47 12.45 10.37
N SER A 123 -9.74 11.40 10.77
CA SER A 123 -8.89 10.63 9.86
C SER A 123 -9.70 9.84 8.84
N LEU A 124 -10.83 9.26 9.26
CA LEU A 124 -11.72 8.51 8.37
C LEU A 124 -12.42 9.46 7.38
N LYS A 125 -12.88 10.61 7.85
CA LYS A 125 -13.44 11.67 6.99
C LYS A 125 -12.42 12.12 5.93
N ALA A 126 -11.19 12.42 6.36
CA ALA A 126 -10.14 12.84 5.45
C ALA A 126 -9.83 11.77 4.40
N ALA A 127 -9.79 10.49 4.77
CA ALA A 127 -9.58 9.40 3.82
C ALA A 127 -10.74 9.27 2.81
N ILE A 128 -11.99 9.45 3.24
CA ILE A 128 -13.14 9.43 2.33
C ILE A 128 -13.16 10.65 1.40
N ASP A 129 -12.68 11.81 1.85
CA ASP A 129 -12.55 12.99 0.99
C ASP A 129 -11.53 12.80 -0.14
N GLU A 130 -10.51 11.96 0.09
CA GLU A 130 -9.50 11.59 -0.92
C GLU A 130 -9.97 10.44 -1.82
N LEU A 131 -11.14 9.82 -1.57
CA LEU A 131 -11.67 8.78 -2.46
C LEU A 131 -12.11 9.38 -3.82
N PRO A 132 -11.79 8.69 -4.93
CA PRO A 132 -12.39 9.01 -6.21
C PRO A 132 -13.90 8.71 -6.15
N GLU A 133 -14.68 9.42 -6.96
CA GLU A 133 -16.07 9.06 -7.19
C GLU A 133 -16.12 7.69 -7.88
N LEU A 134 -16.84 6.75 -7.28
CA LEU A 134 -16.97 5.38 -7.76
C LEU A 134 -18.46 5.04 -7.85
N GLU A 135 -18.95 4.77 -9.05
CA GLU A 135 -20.33 4.30 -9.25
C GLU A 135 -20.40 2.80 -8.96
N ARG A 136 -20.70 2.45 -7.70
CA ARG A 136 -20.81 1.05 -7.24
C ARG A 136 -22.08 0.84 -6.42
N PRO A 137 -23.27 0.95 -7.06
CA PRO A 137 -24.57 0.92 -6.38
C PRO A 137 -24.87 -0.41 -5.70
N GLN A 138 -24.15 -1.48 -6.04
CA GLN A 138 -24.26 -2.79 -5.39
C GLN A 138 -23.69 -2.83 -3.98
N HIS A 139 -22.83 -1.88 -3.58
CA HIS A 139 -22.32 -1.80 -2.22
C HIS A 139 -23.32 -1.05 -1.32
N SER A 140 -23.51 -1.54 -0.10
CA SER A 140 -24.29 -0.84 0.92
C SER A 140 -23.35 -0.28 1.98
N CYS A 141 -23.70 0.88 2.55
CA CYS A 141 -22.97 1.46 3.67
C CYS A 141 -23.85 1.45 4.92
N VAL A 142 -23.28 1.10 6.06
CA VAL A 142 -23.98 1.05 7.36
C VAL A 142 -23.24 1.91 8.37
N SER A 143 -23.95 2.82 9.05
CA SER A 143 -23.34 3.53 10.17
C SER A 143 -23.15 2.59 11.35
N LEU A 144 -21.92 2.47 11.85
CA LEU A 144 -21.62 1.69 13.07
C LEU A 144 -21.78 2.52 14.35
N ILE A 145 -22.13 3.80 14.23
CA ILE A 145 -22.30 4.71 15.36
C ILE A 145 -23.75 5.16 15.43
N GLY A 146 -24.39 4.84 16.56
CA GLY A 146 -25.73 5.30 16.89
C GLY A 146 -25.70 6.72 17.42
N ALA A 147 -25.61 7.70 16.53
CA ALA A 147 -25.74 9.12 16.90
C ALA A 147 -26.56 9.88 15.85
N ILE A 148 -27.73 9.34 15.50
CA ILE A 148 -28.75 10.13 14.81
C ILE A 148 -29.49 10.89 15.90
N ALA A 149 -29.38 12.23 15.91
CA ALA A 149 -30.28 13.03 16.73
C ALA A 149 -31.74 12.81 16.26
N ALA A 150 -32.72 12.93 17.15
CA ALA A 150 -34.12 12.56 16.85
C ALA A 150 -34.75 13.35 15.69
N ASP A 151 -34.10 14.41 15.22
CA ASP A 151 -34.45 15.25 14.07
C ASP A 151 -33.80 14.81 12.75
N GLY A 152 -33.07 13.68 12.74
CA GLY A 152 -32.33 13.22 11.56
C GLY A 152 -31.04 14.02 11.30
N SER A 153 -30.70 14.96 12.19
CA SER A 153 -29.43 15.66 12.10
C SER A 153 -28.28 14.74 12.50
N CYS A 154 -27.24 14.85 11.69
CA CYS A 154 -26.02 14.11 11.81
C CYS A 154 -24.94 15.09 12.32
N THR A 155 -24.15 14.67 13.30
CA THR A 155 -22.98 15.41 13.77
C THR A 155 -22.08 15.74 12.57
N ARG A 156 -21.39 16.89 12.56
CA ARG A 156 -20.47 17.31 11.46
C ARG A 156 -19.40 16.26 11.07
N TYR A 157 -19.25 15.21 11.86
CA TYR A 157 -18.34 14.07 11.65
C TYR A 157 -19.05 12.78 11.22
N ASP A 158 -20.27 12.86 10.68
CA ASP A 158 -20.99 11.71 10.15
C ASP A 158 -20.50 11.33 8.77
N VAL A 159 -19.33 10.71 8.80
CA VAL A 159 -18.62 10.07 7.71
C VAL A 159 -19.49 9.12 6.84
N PRO A 160 -20.51 8.41 7.36
CA PRO A 160 -21.36 7.54 6.52
C PRO A 160 -22.14 8.28 5.42
N LEU A 161 -22.60 9.52 5.66
CA LEU A 161 -23.30 10.32 4.65
C LEU A 161 -22.36 10.70 3.49
N TRP A 162 -21.16 11.15 3.81
CA TRP A 162 -20.12 11.48 2.82
C TRP A 162 -19.67 10.25 2.03
N MET A 163 -19.62 9.09 2.66
CA MET A 163 -19.31 7.83 1.98
C MET A 163 -20.39 7.47 0.95
N ALA A 164 -21.68 7.66 1.31
CA ALA A 164 -22.79 7.43 0.39
C ALA A 164 -22.85 8.45 -0.76
N GLU A 165 -22.39 9.68 -0.55
CA GLU A 165 -22.22 10.66 -1.63
C GLU A 165 -21.13 10.24 -2.64
N LYS A 166 -20.01 9.68 -2.14
CA LYS A 166 -18.89 9.22 -2.97
C LYS A 166 -19.14 7.90 -3.69
N ASN A 167 -20.02 7.08 -3.15
CA ASN A 167 -20.48 5.83 -3.74
C ASN A 167 -22.01 5.71 -3.60
N PRO A 168 -22.79 6.03 -4.64
CA PRO A 168 -24.25 6.05 -4.60
C PRO A 168 -24.83 4.63 -4.53
N GLY A 169 -24.79 4.05 -3.33
CA GLY A 169 -25.45 2.81 -2.93
C GLY A 169 -26.38 3.05 -1.73
N PRO A 170 -27.21 2.07 -1.36
CA PRO A 170 -28.14 2.21 -0.25
C PRO A 170 -27.39 2.41 1.08
N LEU A 171 -27.66 3.56 1.74
CA LEU A 171 -27.23 3.84 3.11
C LEU A 171 -28.26 3.26 4.08
N LEU A 172 -27.84 2.29 4.88
CA LEU A 172 -28.67 1.66 5.89
C LEU A 172 -28.23 2.13 7.27
N TYR A 173 -29.16 2.68 8.05
CA TYR A 173 -28.91 2.89 9.47
C TYR A 173 -29.22 1.60 10.22
N PRO A 174 -28.47 1.24 11.27
CA PRO A 174 -28.87 0.14 12.13
C PRO A 174 -30.27 0.49 12.66
N ALA A 175 -31.26 -0.32 12.27
CA ALA A 175 -32.60 -0.19 12.78
C ALA A 175 -32.52 -0.15 14.31
N ARG A 176 -33.32 0.71 14.95
CA ARG A 176 -33.51 0.65 16.40
C ARG A 176 -33.66 -0.81 16.78
N THR A 177 -32.75 -1.35 17.57
CA THR A 177 -33.06 -2.53 18.35
C THR A 177 -34.36 -2.18 19.05
N ALA A 178 -35.45 -2.86 18.68
CA ALA A 178 -36.64 -2.85 19.49
C ALA A 178 -36.19 -3.34 20.86
N VAL A 179 -35.99 -2.40 21.78
CA VAL A 179 -35.96 -2.70 23.20
C VAL A 179 -37.38 -3.18 23.45
N CYS A 180 -37.56 -4.50 23.48
CA CYS A 180 -38.72 -5.09 24.12
C CYS A 180 -38.69 -4.60 25.57
N ARG A 181 -39.53 -3.60 25.86
CA ARG A 181 -40.30 -3.50 27.09
C ARG A 181 -41.47 -2.54 26.87
#